data_AF-A0ABD6T7P0-F1
#
_entry.id   AF-A0ABD6T7P0-F1
#
_cell.length_a   1.000
_cell.length_b   1.000
_cell.length_c   1.000
_cell.angle_alpha   90.00
_cell.angle_beta   90.00
_cell.angle_gamma   90.00
#
_symmetry.space_group_name_H-M   'P 1'
#
loop_
_entity.id
_entity.type
_entity.pdbx_description
1 polymer ?
#
loop_
_entity_poly.entity_id
_entity_poly.type
_entity_poly.pdbx_seq_one_letter_code
_entity_poly.pdbx_strand_id
1 'polypeptide(L)'
;LFRELGYRPEVTKRSCDYGVDVILKGRNRIVIQAKRYGIKNRVGIRAVQEVYAGKAYYKADEAWIVTNSFYTKQAEELAKPCQVKLIDRFELQNLINKVNPEQKAKDVYEQVNPAERKCPVCKNQLVIRYSKKNDNKFFGCSQFPSCTHTERINA
;
A
#
# COMPACT_ATOMS: atom_id res chain seq x y z
N LEU A 1 6.12 -10.93 4.85
CA LEU A 1 6.98 -10.39 3.76
C LEU A 1 8.46 -10.68 3.99
N PHE A 2 9.19 -9.92 4.81
CA PHE A 2 10.66 -10.08 4.88
C PHE A 2 11.14 -11.44 5.40
N ARG A 3 10.36 -12.11 6.27
CA ARG A 3 10.64 -13.51 6.67
C ARG A 3 10.64 -14.47 5.48
N GLU A 4 9.61 -14.37 4.63
CA GLU A 4 9.49 -15.17 3.39
C GLU A 4 10.57 -14.84 2.37
N LEU A 5 11.08 -13.61 2.36
CA LEU A 5 12.23 -13.21 1.53
C LEU A 5 13.58 -13.68 2.12
N GLY A 6 13.58 -14.46 3.20
CA GLY A 6 14.79 -15.02 3.83
C GLY A 6 15.49 -14.12 4.84
N TYR A 7 14.93 -12.96 5.19
CA TYR A 7 15.49 -12.08 6.22
C TYR A 7 15.03 -12.48 7.62
N ARG A 8 15.75 -11.99 8.64
CA ARG A 8 15.37 -12.13 10.05
C ARG A 8 14.92 -10.76 10.61
N PRO A 9 13.63 -10.39 10.48
CA PRO A 9 13.12 -9.12 10.98
C PRO A 9 12.88 -9.12 12.49
N GLU A 10 13.23 -8.01 13.13
CA GLU A 10 12.92 -7.67 14.51
C GLU A 10 12.20 -6.32 14.54
N VAL A 11 11.05 -6.26 15.23
CA VAL A 11 10.26 -5.02 15.37
C VAL A 11 10.82 -4.22 16.53
N THR A 12 11.02 -2.92 16.34
CA THR A 12 11.51 -2.01 17.38
C THR A 12 10.41 -1.70 18.42
N LYS A 13 10.79 -1.08 19.54
CA LYS A 13 9.83 -0.65 20.56
C LYS A 13 8.95 0.46 20.00
N ARG A 14 7.68 0.53 20.43
CA ARG A 14 6.73 1.58 20.00
C ARG A 14 7.14 3.02 20.33
N SER A 15 8.06 3.22 21.27
CA SER A 15 8.52 4.53 21.71
C SER A 15 10.05 4.58 21.72
N CYS A 16 10.62 5.74 21.38
CA CYS A 16 12.07 5.96 21.29
C CYS A 16 12.76 5.02 20.30
N ASP A 17 12.14 4.80 19.16
CA ASP A 17 12.62 3.92 18.08
C ASP A 17 13.60 4.62 17.12
N TYR A 18 13.79 5.93 17.30
CA TYR A 18 14.62 6.80 16.45
C TYR A 18 14.22 6.74 14.97
N GLY A 19 12.92 6.54 14.69
CA GLY A 19 12.40 6.51 13.32
C GLY A 19 12.64 5.21 12.56
N VAL A 20 12.90 4.10 13.27
CA VAL A 20 13.06 2.76 12.68
C VAL A 20 11.99 1.85 13.25
N ASP A 21 11.16 1.26 12.39
CA ASP A 21 10.08 0.35 12.80
C ASP A 21 10.56 -1.11 12.84
N VAL A 22 11.48 -1.48 11.95
CA VAL A 22 11.96 -2.87 11.78
C VAL A 22 13.47 -2.88 11.52
N ILE A 23 14.17 -3.85 12.10
CA ILE A 23 15.57 -4.15 11.84
C ILE A 23 15.65 -5.53 11.22
N LEU A 24 16.26 -5.64 10.03
CA LEU A 24 16.59 -6.93 9.43
C LEU A 24 18.00 -7.33 9.84
N LYS A 25 18.13 -8.50 10.48
CA LYS A 25 19.40 -9.11 10.85
C LYS A 25 19.85 -10.11 9.77
N GLY A 26 21.13 -10.11 9.47
CA GLY A 26 21.76 -10.98 8.46
C GLY A 26 23.24 -10.66 8.33
N ARG A 27 23.79 -10.87 7.13
CA ARG A 27 25.15 -10.43 6.80
C ARG A 27 25.28 -8.90 6.89
N ASN A 28 24.28 -8.19 6.39
CA ASN A 28 24.12 -6.75 6.57
C ASN A 28 22.96 -6.50 7.56
N ARG A 29 23.10 -5.46 8.37
CA ARG A 29 22.03 -4.91 9.21
C ARG A 29 21.29 -3.83 8.43
N ILE A 30 19.99 -3.99 8.30
CA ILE A 30 19.15 -3.06 7.54
C ILE A 30 18.11 -2.47 8.49
N VAL A 31 18.06 -1.15 8.59
CA VAL A 31 16.96 -0.47 9.30
C VAL A 31 15.87 -0.09 8.32
N ILE A 32 14.62 -0.26 8.74
CA ILE A 32 13.45 0.00 7.91
C ILE A 32 12.50 0.93 8.65
N GLN A 33 12.08 1.98 7.97
CA GLN A 33 10.90 2.74 8.37
C GLN A 33 9.71 2.43 7.46
N ALA A 34 8.55 2.16 8.06
CA ALA A 34 7.32 1.86 7.37
C ALA A 34 6.32 3.02 7.49
N LYS A 35 5.81 3.52 6.36
CA LYS A 35 4.77 4.57 6.34
C LYS A 35 3.52 4.08 5.61
N ARG A 36 2.38 4.07 6.29
CA ARG A 36 1.07 3.77 5.71
C ARG A 36 0.28 5.04 5.49
N TYR A 37 0.02 5.39 4.23
CA TYR A 37 -0.74 6.59 3.84
C TYR A 37 -1.95 6.26 2.97
N GLY A 38 -2.90 7.20 2.96
CA GLY A 38 -4.03 7.20 2.01
C GLY A 38 -3.56 7.51 0.58
N ILE A 39 -4.40 7.16 -0.41
CA ILE A 39 -4.07 7.22 -1.84
C ILE A 39 -3.57 8.59 -2.34
N LYS A 40 -4.06 9.69 -1.75
CA LYS A 40 -3.70 11.06 -2.15
C LYS A 40 -2.44 11.60 -1.48
N ASN A 41 -1.92 10.91 -0.47
CA ASN A 41 -0.83 11.41 0.37
C ASN A 41 0.50 10.74 0.00
N ARG A 42 1.55 11.55 -0.16
CA ARG A 42 2.91 11.08 -0.50
C ARG A 42 3.85 11.20 0.70
N VAL A 43 4.87 10.34 0.73
CA VAL A 43 5.93 10.37 1.75
C VAL A 43 6.92 11.48 1.44
N GLY A 44 7.05 12.43 2.39
CA GLY A 44 7.96 13.56 2.29
C GLY A 44 9.31 13.33 2.96
N ILE A 45 10.15 14.36 2.94
CA ILE A 45 11.57 14.33 3.37
C ILE A 45 11.79 13.85 4.80
N ARG A 46 10.82 14.05 5.70
CA ARG A 46 10.93 13.69 7.11
C ARG A 46 11.22 12.21 7.32
N ALA A 47 10.62 11.33 6.52
CA ALA A 47 10.87 9.88 6.61
C ALA A 47 12.32 9.53 6.23
N VAL A 48 12.90 10.24 5.27
CA VAL A 48 14.31 10.06 4.86
C VAL A 48 15.24 10.51 5.98
N GLN A 49 14.97 11.67 6.58
CA GLN A 49 15.76 12.19 7.70
C GLN A 49 15.70 11.27 8.93
N GLU A 50 14.50 10.78 9.28
CA GLU A 50 14.27 9.85 10.38
C GLU A 50 15.07 8.55 10.20
N VAL A 51 14.89 7.83 9.09
CA VAL A 51 15.58 6.56 8.89
C VAL A 51 17.09 6.73 8.71
N TYR A 52 17.54 7.85 8.13
CA TYR A 52 18.97 8.16 7.99
C TYR A 52 19.64 8.33 9.36
N ALA A 53 19.01 9.06 10.27
CA ALA A 53 19.47 9.16 11.66
C ALA A 53 19.42 7.79 12.38
N GLY A 54 18.33 7.04 12.16
CA GLY A 54 18.16 5.68 12.68
C GLY A 54 19.29 4.74 12.24
N LYS A 55 19.73 4.83 10.97
CA LYS A 55 20.86 4.05 10.44
C LYS A 55 22.11 4.19 11.30
N ALA A 56 22.48 5.44 11.63
CA ALA A 56 23.63 5.73 12.47
C ALA A 56 23.43 5.21 13.90
N TYR A 57 22.27 5.45 14.49
CA TYR A 57 21.95 5.01 15.85
C TYR A 57 22.06 3.49 16.02
N TYR A 58 21.47 2.72 15.10
CA TYR A 58 21.50 1.25 15.13
C TYR A 58 22.76 0.64 14.51
N LYS A 59 23.73 1.45 14.06
CA LYS A 59 24.95 1.01 13.39
C LYS A 59 24.64 0.05 12.23
N ALA A 60 23.71 0.45 11.38
CA ALA A 60 23.22 -0.35 10.27
C ALA A 60 23.96 -0.03 8.96
N ASP A 61 24.10 -1.04 8.11
CA ASP A 61 24.78 -0.93 6.83
C ASP A 61 23.88 -0.24 5.78
N GLU A 62 22.56 -0.48 5.88
CA GLU A 62 21.58 0.03 4.94
C GLU A 62 20.35 0.61 5.66
N ALA A 63 19.68 1.56 5.00
CA ALA A 63 18.46 2.19 5.48
C ALA A 63 17.41 2.18 4.38
N TRP A 64 16.23 1.62 4.67
CA TRP A 64 15.15 1.47 3.71
C TRP A 64 13.87 2.15 4.23
N ILE A 65 13.07 2.68 3.32
CA ILE A 65 11.71 3.15 3.62
C ILE A 65 10.74 2.32 2.80
N VAL A 66 9.68 1.85 3.44
CA VAL A 66 8.62 1.06 2.80
C VAL A 66 7.29 1.78 2.95
N THR A 67 6.57 1.98 1.85
CA THR A 67 5.25 2.63 1.89
C THR A 67 4.25 1.97 0.94
N ASN A 68 2.96 2.07 1.29
CA ASN A 68 1.85 1.72 0.39
C ASN A 68 1.46 2.87 -0.57
N SER A 69 2.21 3.98 -0.55
CA SER A 69 2.01 5.15 -1.40
C SER A 69 3.26 5.41 -2.25
N PHE A 70 3.49 6.67 -2.63
CA PHE A 70 4.64 7.14 -3.39
C PHE A 70 5.38 8.24 -2.63
N TYR A 71 6.58 8.57 -3.08
CA TYR A 71 7.41 9.61 -2.50
C TYR A 71 7.18 10.96 -3.20
N THR A 72 7.50 12.05 -2.51
CA THR A 72 7.64 13.36 -3.15
C THR A 72 9.00 13.45 -3.86
N LYS A 73 9.11 14.31 -4.88
CA LYS A 73 10.39 14.48 -5.62
C LYS A 73 11.54 14.86 -4.67
N GLN A 74 11.27 15.72 -3.69
CA GLN A 74 12.26 16.14 -2.71
C GLN A 74 12.72 14.98 -1.81
N ALA A 75 11.84 14.03 -1.48
CA ALA A 75 12.21 12.84 -0.73
C ALA A 75 13.10 11.91 -1.56
N GLU A 76 12.79 11.72 -2.84
CA GLU A 76 13.61 10.94 -3.77
C GLU A 76 14.99 11.58 -3.98
N GLU A 77 15.04 12.90 -4.13
CA GLU A 77 16.29 13.66 -4.26
C GLU A 77 17.17 13.55 -3.02
N LEU A 78 16.59 13.65 -1.82
CA LEU A 78 17.33 13.51 -0.55
C LEU A 78 17.77 12.06 -0.30
N ALA A 79 16.99 11.07 -0.71
CA ALA A 79 17.31 9.66 -0.48
C ALA A 79 18.59 9.22 -1.21
N LYS A 80 18.88 9.78 -2.39
CA LYS A 80 20.07 9.47 -3.20
C LYS A 80 21.40 9.70 -2.45
N PRO A 81 21.73 10.93 -1.99
CA PRO A 81 22.97 11.17 -1.25
C PRO A 81 22.97 10.48 0.12
N CYS A 82 21.81 10.32 0.76
CA CYS A 82 21.68 9.59 2.02
C CYS A 82 21.83 8.06 1.88
N GLN A 83 21.90 7.54 0.65
CA GLN A 83 21.92 6.11 0.34
C GLN A 83 20.75 5.35 1.01
N VAL A 84 19.57 5.97 1.00
CA VAL A 84 18.34 5.40 1.54
C VAL A 84 17.58 4.74 0.39
N LYS A 85 17.28 3.45 0.55
CA LYS A 85 16.46 2.72 -0.43
C LYS A 85 14.99 3.05 -0.23
N LEU A 86 14.32 3.43 -1.30
CA LEU A 86 12.90 3.74 -1.28
C LEU A 86 12.12 2.59 -1.92
N ILE A 87 11.22 1.97 -1.16
CA ILE A 87 10.30 0.93 -1.63
C ILE A 87 8.90 1.54 -1.64
N ASP A 88 8.40 1.83 -2.84
CA ASP A 88 7.07 2.42 -3.04
C ASP A 88 5.97 1.36 -3.20
N ARG A 89 4.76 1.80 -3.55
CA ARG A 89 3.62 0.91 -3.80
C ARG A 89 3.92 -0.20 -4.80
N PHE A 90 4.53 0.12 -5.95
CA PHE A 90 4.73 -0.88 -7.00
C PHE A 90 5.82 -1.85 -6.62
N GLU A 91 6.90 -1.36 -6.04
CA GLU A 91 7.97 -2.22 -5.54
C GLU A 91 7.48 -3.11 -4.40
N LEU A 92 6.70 -2.57 -3.46
CA LEU A 92 6.10 -3.33 -2.37
C LEU A 92 5.16 -4.41 -2.91
N GLN A 93 4.33 -4.08 -3.90
CA GLN A 93 3.45 -5.06 -4.54
C GLN A 93 4.25 -6.18 -5.20
N ASN A 94 5.34 -5.86 -5.91
CA ASN A 94 6.22 -6.85 -6.51
C ASN A 94 6.87 -7.75 -5.45
N LEU A 95 7.31 -7.19 -4.31
CA LEU A 95 7.84 -7.98 -3.20
C LEU A 95 6.79 -8.93 -2.61
N ILE A 96 5.54 -8.46 -2.44
CA ILE A 96 4.43 -9.27 -1.93
C ILE A 96 4.11 -10.41 -2.90
N ASN A 97 3.99 -10.12 -4.19
CA ASN A 97 3.69 -11.13 -5.21
C ASN A 97 4.78 -12.20 -5.34
N LYS A 98 6.06 -11.83 -5.10
CA LYS A 98 7.16 -12.79 -5.08
C LYS A 98 7.03 -13.83 -3.96
N VAL A 99 6.45 -13.45 -2.81
CA VAL A 99 6.28 -14.35 -1.67
C VAL A 99 4.91 -15.00 -1.61
N ASN A 100 3.95 -14.52 -2.41
CA ASN A 100 2.60 -15.07 -2.50
C ASN A 100 2.19 -15.20 -3.98
N PRO A 101 2.83 -16.09 -4.75
CA PRO A 101 2.60 -16.20 -6.18
C PRO A 101 1.20 -16.77 -6.53
N GLU A 102 0.58 -17.50 -5.60
CA GLU A 102 -0.69 -18.20 -5.84
C GLU A 102 -1.94 -17.33 -5.60
N GLN A 103 -1.81 -16.15 -4.99
CA GLN A 103 -2.92 -15.20 -4.81
C GLN A 103 -2.66 -13.94 -5.63
N LYS A 104 -3.24 -13.85 -6.85
CA LYS A 104 -3.13 -12.61 -7.62
C LYS A 104 -4.09 -11.58 -7.04
N ALA A 105 -3.69 -10.31 -7.05
CA ALA A 105 -4.54 -9.20 -6.60
C ALA A 105 -5.91 -9.17 -7.29
N LYS A 106 -5.99 -9.68 -8.54
CA LYS A 106 -7.24 -9.84 -9.29
C LYS A 106 -8.18 -10.86 -8.64
N ASP A 107 -7.65 -11.98 -8.19
CA ASP A 107 -8.44 -13.06 -7.58
C ASP A 107 -9.05 -12.60 -6.25
N VAL A 108 -8.30 -11.83 -5.46
CA VAL A 108 -8.81 -11.19 -4.24
C VAL A 108 -9.90 -10.17 -4.57
N TYR A 109 -9.69 -9.35 -5.60
CA TYR A 109 -10.65 -8.32 -6.00
C TYR A 109 -12.00 -8.89 -6.43
N GLU A 110 -11.97 -9.97 -7.22
CA GLU A 110 -13.18 -10.61 -7.75
C GLU A 110 -14.02 -11.31 -6.67
N GLN A 111 -13.41 -11.67 -5.54
CA GLN A 111 -14.07 -12.32 -4.41
C GLN A 111 -14.68 -11.34 -3.39
N VAL A 112 -14.40 -10.04 -3.50
CA VAL A 112 -15.01 -9.04 -2.61
C VAL A 112 -16.44 -8.72 -3.09
N ASN A 113 -17.43 -9.18 -2.33
CA ASN A 113 -18.81 -8.76 -2.52
C ASN A 113 -18.97 -7.29 -2.07
N PRO A 114 -19.39 -6.38 -2.96
CA PRO A 114 -19.64 -4.99 -2.60
C PRO A 114 -20.70 -4.89 -1.49
N ALA A 115 -20.47 -4.02 -0.50
CA ALA A 115 -21.45 -3.78 0.56
C ALA A 115 -22.77 -3.26 -0.02
N GLU A 116 -23.88 -3.72 0.55
CA GLU A 116 -25.21 -3.27 0.18
C GLU A 116 -25.38 -1.76 0.45
N ARG A 117 -25.93 -1.02 -0.52
CA ARG A 117 -26.14 0.43 -0.41
C ARG A 117 -27.38 0.91 -1.15
N LYS A 118 -27.93 2.05 -0.71
CA LYS A 118 -29.12 2.69 -1.29
C LYS A 118 -28.73 3.67 -2.40
N CYS A 119 -29.58 3.77 -3.42
CA CYS A 119 -29.46 4.71 -4.53
C CYS A 119 -29.54 6.15 -4.00
N PRO A 120 -28.58 7.03 -4.34
CA PRO A 120 -28.59 8.43 -3.87
C PRO A 120 -29.73 9.25 -4.48
N VAL A 121 -30.33 8.79 -5.58
CA VAL A 121 -31.41 9.49 -6.30
C VAL A 121 -32.79 9.13 -5.76
N CYS A 122 -33.12 7.84 -5.67
CA CYS A 122 -34.47 7.38 -5.31
C CYS A 122 -34.54 6.57 -4.01
N LYS A 123 -33.40 6.37 -3.31
CA LYS A 123 -33.29 5.64 -2.04
C LYS A 123 -33.61 4.13 -2.08
N ASN A 124 -34.00 3.59 -3.23
CA ASN A 124 -34.13 2.14 -3.45
C ASN A 124 -32.76 1.44 -3.47
N GLN A 125 -32.73 0.11 -3.46
CA GLN A 125 -31.47 -0.64 -3.41
C GLN A 125 -30.67 -0.51 -4.71
N LEU A 126 -29.34 -0.50 -4.58
CA LEU A 126 -28.42 -0.68 -5.70
C LEU A 126 -28.11 -2.17 -5.86
N VAL A 127 -28.23 -2.67 -7.08
CA VAL A 127 -27.96 -4.06 -7.45
C VAL A 127 -26.82 -4.14 -8.45
N ILE A 128 -26.08 -5.25 -8.44
CA ILE A 128 -24.98 -5.48 -9.38
C ILE A 128 -25.57 -5.87 -10.74
N ARG A 129 -25.14 -5.19 -11.80
CA ARG A 129 -25.48 -5.46 -13.20
C ARG A 129 -24.21 -5.63 -14.03
N TYR A 130 -24.34 -6.27 -15.18
CA TYR A 130 -23.22 -6.62 -16.07
C TYR A 130 -23.32 -5.81 -17.38
N SER A 131 -22.19 -5.28 -17.83
CA SER A 131 -22.10 -4.58 -19.12
C SER A 131 -21.97 -5.60 -20.26
N LYS A 132 -22.92 -5.57 -21.21
CA LYS A 132 -22.90 -6.42 -22.41
C LYS A 132 -21.67 -6.21 -23.31
N LYS A 133 -20.94 -5.11 -23.16
CA LYS A 133 -19.78 -4.78 -24.02
C LYS A 133 -18.47 -5.38 -23.53
N ASN A 134 -18.21 -5.34 -22.22
CA ASN A 134 -16.88 -5.60 -21.65
C ASN A 134 -16.90 -6.51 -20.41
N ASP A 135 -18.01 -7.22 -20.14
CA ASP A 135 -18.22 -8.09 -18.97
C ASP A 135 -17.93 -7.45 -17.59
N ASN A 136 -17.87 -6.11 -17.56
CA ASN A 136 -17.62 -5.34 -16.35
C ASN A 136 -18.90 -5.24 -15.51
N LYS A 137 -18.74 -5.44 -14.19
CA LYS A 137 -19.81 -5.25 -13.19
C LYS A 137 -19.94 -3.78 -12.79
N PHE A 138 -21.18 -3.33 -12.57
CA PHE A 138 -21.48 -1.98 -12.07
C PHE A 138 -22.73 -2.01 -11.17
N PHE A 139 -22.90 -1.00 -10.32
CA PHE A 139 -24.14 -0.83 -9.57
C PHE A 139 -25.17 -0.11 -10.42
N GLY A 140 -26.39 -0.65 -10.48
CA GLY A 140 -27.55 0.00 -11.06
C GLY A 140 -28.73 0.02 -10.09
N CYS A 141 -29.58 1.02 -10.18
CA CYS A 141 -30.79 1.09 -9.35
C CYS A 141 -31.71 -0.13 -9.59
N SER A 142 -32.27 -0.69 -8.51
CA SER A 142 -33.25 -1.78 -8.58
C SER A 142 -34.49 -1.39 -9.39
N GLN A 143 -34.84 -0.10 -9.39
CA GLN A 143 -36.06 0.45 -10.00
C GLN A 143 -35.93 0.82 -11.48
N PHE A 144 -34.83 0.48 -12.16
CA PHE A 144 -34.73 0.67 -13.61
C PHE A 144 -35.92 0.00 -14.34
N PRO A 145 -36.57 0.67 -15.32
CA PRO A 145 -36.14 1.89 -16.00
C PRO A 145 -36.56 3.21 -15.34
N SER A 146 -37.39 3.18 -14.30
CA SER A 146 -37.90 4.40 -13.65
C SER A 146 -36.81 5.25 -12.96
N CYS A 147 -35.71 4.60 -12.56
CA CYS A 147 -34.50 5.27 -12.10
C CYS A 147 -33.28 4.69 -12.84
N THR A 148 -32.56 5.56 -13.55
CA THR A 148 -31.43 5.18 -14.41
C THR A 148 -30.05 5.39 -13.77
N HIS A 149 -30.00 5.65 -12.46
CA HIS A 149 -28.75 5.86 -11.76
C HIS A 149 -27.85 4.62 -11.80
N THR A 150 -26.58 4.83 -12.14
CA THR A 150 -25.53 3.82 -12.19
C THR A 150 -24.22 4.36 -11.63
N GLU A 151 -23.41 3.49 -11.05
CA GLU A 151 -22.09 3.85 -10.54
C GLU A 151 -21.11 2.67 -10.56
N ARG A 152 -19.82 2.95 -10.40
CA ARG A 152 -18.78 1.91 -10.37
C ARG A 152 -18.75 1.22 -9.01
N ILE A 153 -18.47 -0.07 -9.02
CA ILE A 153 -18.26 -0.87 -7.81
C ILE A 153 -16.93 -0.48 -7.11
N ASN A 154 -15.96 0.01 -7.89
CA ASN A 154 -14.56 0.17 -7.48
C ASN A 154 -14.15 1.64 -7.27
N ALA A 155 -15.02 2.46 -6.67
CA ALA A 155 -14.70 3.87 -6.37
C ALA A 155 -13.93 4.03 -5.06
#